data_AF-A0A286B4U2-F1
#
_entry.id   AF-A0A286B4U2-F1
#
_cell.length_a   1.000
_cell.length_b   1.000
_cell.length_c   1.000
_cell.angle_alpha   90.00
_cell.angle_beta   90.00
_cell.angle_gamma   90.00
#
_symmetry.space_group_name_H-M   'P 1'
#
loop_
_entity.id
_entity.type
_entity.pdbx_description
1 polymer ?
#
loop_
_entity_poly.entity_id
_entity_poly.type
_entity_poly.pdbx_seq_one_letter_code
_entity_poly.pdbx_strand_id
1 'polypeptide(L)'
;MSRAKGATAAPTKSEPSRERALELAESLHAMGPIEVKRFFGGFGLVMQGVQFAFVMKSTLYLRVDDTTRPEFERIGATPFAYATRVSNVKVASYYQAPVDAMDDPHVLREWAVKAYASAVGAQRPKPAAPRKRRPAQTPT
;
A
#
# COMPACT_ATOMS: atom_id res chain seq x y z
N MET A 1 13.94 -32.41 -26.03
CA MET A 1 13.47 -31.00 -26.12
C MET A 1 12.09 -30.94 -25.47
N SER A 2 11.99 -30.47 -24.22
CA SER A 2 10.77 -30.54 -23.42
C SER A 2 9.75 -29.46 -23.79
N ARG A 3 8.57 -29.96 -24.16
CA ARG A 3 7.19 -29.41 -24.18
C ARG A 3 6.95 -27.92 -23.82
N ALA A 4 6.13 -27.33 -24.68
CA ALA A 4 5.35 -26.12 -24.49
C ALA A 4 4.52 -26.09 -23.18
N LYS A 5 4.30 -24.87 -22.66
CA LYS A 5 3.08 -24.56 -21.91
C LYS A 5 2.68 -23.12 -22.20
N GLY A 6 1.61 -22.97 -22.97
CA GLY A 6 0.94 -21.70 -23.16
C GLY A 6 0.31 -21.20 -21.87
N ALA A 7 0.18 -19.88 -21.79
CA ALA A 7 -0.87 -19.19 -21.06
C ALA A 7 -1.03 -17.79 -21.66
N THR A 8 -1.55 -17.73 -22.89
CA THR A 8 -2.37 -16.59 -23.30
C THR A 8 -3.65 -16.66 -22.46
N ALA A 9 -3.64 -16.00 -21.30
CA ALA A 9 -4.85 -15.76 -20.54
C ALA A 9 -5.54 -14.52 -21.11
N ALA A 10 -6.80 -14.71 -21.54
CA ALA A 10 -7.67 -13.69 -22.10
C ALA A 10 -7.82 -12.44 -21.19
N PRO A 11 -8.06 -11.24 -21.76
CA PRO A 11 -8.31 -10.03 -20.99
C PRO A 11 -9.66 -10.16 -20.28
N THR A 12 -9.62 -10.43 -18.97
CA THR A 12 -10.82 -10.69 -18.15
C THR A 12 -11.01 -9.56 -17.15
N LYS A 13 -11.68 -8.47 -17.58
CA LYS A 13 -12.50 -7.50 -16.82
C LYS A 13 -12.07 -7.02 -15.40
N SER A 14 -10.83 -7.25 -14.97
CA SER A 14 -10.36 -7.04 -13.58
C SER A 14 -9.27 -5.98 -13.45
N GLU A 15 -8.96 -5.26 -14.53
CA GLU A 15 -7.67 -4.57 -14.64
C GLU A 15 -7.60 -3.07 -14.30
N PRO A 16 -8.64 -2.33 -13.84
CA PRO A 16 -8.42 -0.92 -13.54
C PRO A 16 -7.42 -0.72 -12.39
N SER A 17 -7.41 -1.65 -11.41
CA SER A 17 -6.43 -1.57 -10.32
C SER A 17 -5.03 -2.08 -10.72
N ARG A 18 -4.93 -2.95 -11.73
CA ARG A 18 -3.63 -3.46 -12.21
C ARG A 18 -2.97 -2.45 -13.12
N GLU A 19 -3.71 -1.97 -14.11
CA GLU A 19 -3.28 -0.91 -15.04
C GLU A 19 -2.86 0.31 -14.26
N ARG A 20 -3.70 0.78 -13.32
CA ARG A 20 -3.34 1.92 -12.47
C ARG A 20 -2.07 1.68 -11.66
N ALA A 21 -1.84 0.46 -11.17
CA ALA A 21 -0.59 0.15 -10.46
C ALA A 21 0.62 0.18 -11.40
N LEU A 22 0.47 -0.26 -12.65
CA LEU A 22 1.54 -0.18 -13.66
C LEU A 22 1.82 1.28 -14.03
N GLU A 23 0.80 2.10 -14.29
CA GLU A 23 0.96 3.54 -14.57
C GLU A 23 1.69 4.27 -13.45
N LEU A 24 1.33 3.96 -12.19
CA LEU A 24 1.99 4.55 -11.02
C LEU A 24 3.43 4.04 -10.87
N ALA A 25 3.70 2.77 -11.18
CA ALA A 25 5.07 2.24 -11.19
C ALA A 25 5.93 2.94 -12.26
N GLU A 26 5.38 3.16 -13.45
CA GLU A 26 6.04 3.90 -14.52
C GLU A 26 6.28 5.36 -14.12
N SER A 27 5.29 6.03 -13.53
CA SER A 27 5.43 7.42 -13.05
C SER A 27 6.53 7.57 -11.98
N LEU A 28 6.77 6.50 -11.22
CA LEU A 28 7.77 6.43 -10.16
C LEU A 28 9.11 5.84 -10.61
N HIS A 29 9.35 5.67 -11.92
CA HIS A 29 10.56 5.06 -12.46
C HIS A 29 11.86 5.71 -11.95
N ALA A 30 11.82 7.01 -11.62
CA ALA A 30 12.95 7.77 -11.08
C ALA A 30 13.38 7.34 -9.66
N MET A 31 12.57 6.55 -8.95
CA MET A 31 12.95 5.95 -7.67
C MET A 31 13.76 4.66 -7.85
N GLY A 32 13.66 4.01 -9.01
CA GLY A 32 14.23 2.71 -9.30
C GLY A 32 13.18 1.72 -9.83
N PRO A 33 13.57 0.46 -10.06
CA PRO A 33 12.66 -0.57 -10.57
C PRO A 33 11.58 -0.90 -9.54
N ILE A 34 10.33 -0.67 -9.92
CA ILE A 34 9.13 -0.96 -9.11
C ILE A 34 8.39 -2.15 -9.72
N GLU A 35 8.25 -3.20 -8.92
CA GLU A 35 7.50 -4.40 -9.27
C GLU A 35 6.05 -4.25 -8.83
N VAL A 36 5.12 -4.55 -9.75
CA VAL A 36 3.69 -4.64 -9.44
C VAL A 36 3.34 -6.09 -9.09
N LYS A 37 2.95 -6.34 -7.84
CA LYS A 37 2.59 -7.68 -7.35
C LYS A 37 1.15 -7.72 -6.90
N ARG A 38 0.47 -8.84 -7.14
CA ARG A 38 -0.89 -9.03 -6.62
C ARG A 38 -0.85 -9.06 -5.09
N PHE A 39 -1.56 -8.14 -4.46
CA PHE A 39 -1.58 -7.97 -3.00
C PHE A 39 -3.04 -7.83 -2.55
N PHE A 40 -3.58 -8.93 -2.01
CA PHE A 40 -4.89 -9.02 -1.34
C PHE A 40 -5.99 -8.08 -1.88
N GLY A 41 -6.74 -8.52 -2.90
CA GLY A 41 -7.82 -7.72 -3.49
C GLY A 41 -7.36 -6.48 -4.27
N GLY A 42 -6.05 -6.26 -4.41
CA GLY A 42 -5.44 -5.18 -5.18
C GLY A 42 -4.03 -5.54 -5.66
N PHE A 43 -3.21 -4.52 -5.91
CA PHE A 43 -1.85 -4.65 -6.43
C PHE A 43 -0.86 -3.81 -5.62
N GLY A 44 0.14 -4.45 -5.02
CA GLY A 44 1.23 -3.81 -4.29
C GLY A 44 2.32 -3.29 -5.23
N LEU A 45 2.85 -2.12 -4.90
CA LEU A 45 4.06 -1.56 -5.48
C LEU A 45 5.24 -1.92 -4.57
N VAL A 46 6.20 -2.65 -5.14
CA VAL A 46 7.32 -3.25 -4.42
C VAL A 46 8.62 -2.76 -5.04
N MET A 47 9.49 -2.15 -4.24
CA MET A 47 10.81 -1.72 -4.68
C MET A 47 11.86 -2.39 -3.80
N GLN A 48 12.87 -3.02 -4.43
CA GLN A 48 13.92 -3.76 -3.71
C GLN A 48 13.36 -4.81 -2.72
N GLY A 49 12.29 -5.51 -3.11
CA GLY A 49 11.61 -6.49 -2.25
C GLY A 49 10.71 -5.91 -1.15
N VAL A 50 10.61 -4.58 -1.04
CA VAL A 50 9.85 -3.89 0.02
C VAL A 50 8.56 -3.31 -0.54
N GLN A 51 7.41 -3.74 -0.02
CA GLN A 51 6.13 -3.13 -0.38
C GLN A 51 5.95 -1.80 0.37
N PHE A 52 5.89 -0.71 -0.39
CA PHE A 52 5.73 0.65 0.15
C PHE A 52 4.37 1.26 -0.18
N ALA A 53 3.67 0.73 -1.17
CA ALA A 53 2.35 1.20 -1.56
C ALA A 53 1.50 0.05 -2.15
N PHE A 54 0.21 0.28 -2.30
CA PHE A 54 -0.67 -0.60 -3.07
C PHE A 54 -1.86 0.16 -3.65
N VAL A 55 -2.40 -0.36 -4.75
CA VAL A 55 -3.63 0.12 -5.37
C VAL A 55 -4.76 -0.84 -5.07
N MET A 56 -5.88 -0.32 -4.59
CA MET A 56 -7.12 -1.08 -4.39
C MET A 56 -8.31 -0.23 -4.80
N LYS A 57 -9.21 -0.80 -5.63
CA LYS A 57 -10.38 -0.09 -6.17
C LYS A 57 -9.98 1.26 -6.79
N SER A 58 -8.89 1.26 -7.56
CA SER A 58 -8.30 2.45 -8.22
C SER A 58 -7.78 3.55 -7.28
N THR A 59 -7.73 3.30 -5.97
CA THR A 59 -7.16 4.22 -4.98
C THR A 59 -5.74 3.79 -4.63
N LEU A 60 -4.78 4.72 -4.68
CA LEU A 60 -3.43 4.49 -4.19
C LEU A 60 -3.39 4.65 -2.67
N TYR A 61 -2.78 3.68 -2.00
CA TYR A 61 -2.48 3.71 -0.58
C TYR A 61 -0.97 3.65 -0.38
N LEU A 62 -0.46 4.55 0.45
CA LEU A 62 0.95 4.69 0.78
C LEU A 62 1.19 4.23 2.21
N ARG A 63 2.32 3.53 2.43
CA ARG A 63 2.73 3.13 3.77
C ARG A 63 3.14 4.36 4.58
N VAL A 64 2.73 4.38 5.85
CA VAL A 64 3.14 5.40 6.82
C VAL A 64 3.66 4.75 8.08
N ASP A 65 4.48 5.50 8.81
CA ASP A 65 4.93 5.17 10.16
C ASP A 65 4.52 6.29 11.14
N ASP A 66 5.03 6.22 12.38
CA ASP A 66 4.66 7.17 13.42
C ASP A 66 5.20 8.59 13.14
N THR A 67 6.20 8.73 12.28
CA THR A 67 6.81 10.01 11.90
C THR A 67 6.11 10.65 10.70
N THR A 68 5.66 9.84 9.74
CA THR A 68 5.00 10.34 8.53
C THR A 68 3.48 10.46 8.69
N ARG A 69 2.85 9.64 9.54
CA ARG A 69 1.38 9.67 9.77
C ARG A 69 0.82 11.06 10.07
N PRO A 70 1.39 11.90 10.96
CA PRO A 70 0.81 13.21 11.26
C PRO A 70 0.74 14.12 10.03
N GLU A 71 1.62 13.95 9.05
CA GLU A 71 1.58 14.71 7.80
C GLU A 71 0.36 14.33 6.96
N PHE A 72 0.08 13.03 6.83
CA PHE A 72 -1.09 12.51 6.14
C PHE A 72 -2.40 12.91 6.84
N GLU A 73 -2.42 12.91 8.17
CA GLU A 73 -3.61 13.33 8.93
C GLU A 73 -3.90 14.82 8.79
N ARG A 74 -2.87 15.67 8.74
CA ARG A 74 -3.02 17.13 8.55
C ARG A 74 -3.65 17.51 7.22
N ILE A 75 -3.36 16.75 6.17
CA ILE A 75 -3.95 16.96 4.83
C ILE A 75 -5.30 16.24 4.66
N GLY A 76 -5.83 15.62 5.73
CA GLY A 76 -7.11 14.93 5.70
C GLY A 76 -7.08 13.56 4.98
N ALA A 77 -5.89 12.96 4.78
CA ALA A 77 -5.79 11.65 4.16
C ALA A 77 -6.45 10.57 5.03
N THR A 78 -7.14 9.64 4.39
CA THR A 78 -7.91 8.61 5.08
C THR A 78 -7.11 7.31 5.21
N PRO A 79 -7.06 6.66 6.39
CA PRO A 79 -6.40 5.36 6.52
C PRO A 79 -7.17 4.28 5.76
N PHE A 80 -6.44 3.28 5.26
CA PHE A 80 -7.06 2.11 4.64
C PHE A 80 -7.95 1.38 5.65
N ALA A 81 -9.17 1.03 5.23
CA ALA A 81 -10.09 0.24 6.02
C ALA A 81 -10.82 -0.76 5.13
N TYR A 82 -11.09 -1.95 5.67
CA TYR A 82 -11.87 -2.97 4.99
C TYR A 82 -12.88 -3.61 5.93
N ALA A 83 -14.07 -3.91 5.40
CA ALA A 83 -15.11 -4.60 6.13
C ALA A 83 -14.79 -6.09 6.23
N THR A 84 -14.97 -6.64 7.43
CA THR A 84 -15.04 -8.08 7.68
C THR A 84 -16.48 -8.45 8.04
N ARG A 85 -16.79 -9.74 8.12
CA ARG A 85 -18.13 -10.22 8.51
C ARG A 85 -18.59 -9.74 9.88
N VAL A 86 -17.66 -9.34 10.75
CA VAL A 86 -17.92 -9.01 12.16
C VAL A 86 -17.64 -7.54 12.48
N SER A 87 -16.73 -6.88 11.75
CA SER A 87 -16.32 -5.50 12.05
C SER A 87 -15.59 -4.82 10.88
N ASN A 88 -15.45 -3.49 10.95
CA ASN A 88 -14.58 -2.74 10.04
C ASN A 88 -13.15 -2.67 10.60
N VAL A 89 -12.18 -3.20 9.87
CA VAL A 89 -10.77 -3.21 10.28
C VAL A 89 -10.06 -2.02 9.64
N LYS A 90 -9.53 -1.11 10.48
CA LYS A 90 -8.67 -0.01 10.04
C LYS A 90 -7.21 -0.45 10.08
N VAL A 91 -6.50 -0.27 8.97
CA VAL A 91 -5.07 -0.54 8.84
C VAL A 91 -4.32 0.79 8.87
N ALA A 92 -3.99 1.22 10.09
CA ALA A 92 -3.36 2.50 10.33
C ALA A 92 -1.91 2.61 9.78
N SER A 93 -1.36 1.58 9.13
CA SER A 93 -0.06 1.66 8.46
C SER A 93 -0.15 2.09 7.01
N TYR A 94 -1.34 2.33 6.47
CA TYR A 94 -1.55 2.75 5.09
C TYR A 94 -2.61 3.83 5.00
N TYR A 95 -2.32 4.90 4.26
CA TYR A 95 -3.21 6.04 4.05
C TYR A 95 -3.38 6.28 2.55
N GLN A 96 -4.54 6.79 2.16
CA GLN A 96 -4.77 7.21 0.78
C GLN A 96 -3.75 8.27 0.38
N ALA A 97 -3.23 8.16 -0.83
CA ALA A 97 -2.43 9.23 -1.41
C ALA A 97 -3.30 10.50 -1.53
N PRO A 98 -2.72 11.70 -1.32
CA PRO A 98 -3.42 12.96 -1.58
C PRO A 98 -3.90 13.03 -3.03
N VAL A 99 -5.00 13.74 -3.28
CA VAL A 99 -5.52 13.93 -4.65
C VAL A 99 -4.48 14.61 -5.53
N ASP A 100 -3.78 15.63 -5.00
CA ASP A 100 -2.71 16.33 -5.73
C ASP A 100 -1.58 15.40 -6.18
N ALA A 101 -1.32 14.32 -5.43
CA ALA A 101 -0.32 13.33 -5.81
C ALA A 101 -0.77 12.46 -7.00
N MET A 102 -2.06 12.40 -7.32
CA MET A 102 -2.56 11.70 -8.51
C MET A 102 -2.47 12.55 -9.78
N ASP A 103 -2.45 13.87 -9.62
CA ASP A 103 -2.39 14.84 -10.73
C ASP A 103 -0.95 15.30 -11.03
N ASP A 104 -0.04 15.31 -10.03
CA ASP A 104 1.35 15.72 -10.18
C ASP A 104 2.35 14.57 -9.87
N PRO A 105 3.09 14.07 -10.88
CA PRO A 105 4.12 13.03 -10.70
C PRO A 105 5.26 13.42 -9.75
N HIS A 106 5.59 14.71 -9.63
CA HIS A 106 6.60 15.19 -8.70
C HIS A 106 6.10 15.05 -7.26
N VAL A 107 4.87 15.49 -6.99
CA VAL A 107 4.22 15.35 -5.69
C VAL A 107 4.07 13.86 -5.35
N LEU A 108 3.63 13.03 -6.30
CA LEU A 108 3.56 11.58 -6.15
C LEU A 108 4.86 10.97 -5.66
N ARG A 109 5.97 11.36 -6.30
CA ARG A 109 7.30 10.87 -5.97
C ARG A 109 7.71 11.25 -4.56
N GLU A 110 7.46 12.49 -4.11
CA GLU A 110 7.78 12.91 -2.75
C GLU A 110 7.08 12.04 -1.70
N TRP A 111 5.80 11.77 -1.90
CA TRP A 111 5.03 10.89 -1.02
C TRP A 111 5.48 9.44 -1.09
N ALA A 112 5.78 8.94 -2.29
CA ALA A 112 6.28 7.58 -2.49
C ALA A 112 7.65 7.36 -1.82
N VAL A 113 8.56 8.34 -1.87
CA VAL A 113 9.85 8.29 -1.17
C VAL A 113 9.66 8.20 0.34
N LYS A 114 8.78 9.04 0.93
CA LYS A 114 8.43 8.97 2.36
C LYS A 114 7.83 7.61 2.74
N ALA A 115 6.97 7.07 1.88
CA ALA A 115 6.35 5.77 2.10
C ALA A 115 7.36 4.62 2.03
N TYR A 116 8.30 4.69 1.09
CA TYR A 116 9.38 3.72 0.98
C TYR A 116 10.30 3.74 2.20
N ALA A 117 10.71 4.93 2.67
CA ALA A 117 11.48 5.07 3.91
C ALA A 117 10.74 4.46 5.11
N SER A 118 9.43 4.73 5.23
CA SER A 118 8.57 4.15 6.28
C SER A 118 8.49 2.61 6.18
N ALA A 119 8.43 2.07 4.96
CA ALA A 119 8.36 0.63 4.71
C ALA A 119 9.68 -0.09 5.04
N VAL A 120 10.82 0.51 4.67
CA VAL A 120 12.15 0.00 5.03
C VAL A 120 12.32 0.01 6.55
N GLY A 121 11.94 1.09 7.22
CA GLY A 121 11.99 1.19 8.69
C GLY A 121 11.15 0.12 9.40
N ALA A 122 10.02 -0.27 8.81
CA ALA A 122 9.14 -1.30 9.37
C ALA A 122 9.64 -2.74 9.21
N GLN A 123 10.54 -3.02 8.26
CA GLN A 123 11.19 -4.33 8.15
C GLN A 123 12.26 -4.53 9.23
N ARG A 124 12.80 -3.43 9.75
CA ARG A 124 13.69 -3.48 10.90
C ARG A 124 12.85 -3.92 12.10
N PRO A 125 13.21 -4.98 12.83
CA PRO A 125 12.43 -5.41 13.98
C PRO A 125 12.39 -4.27 15.00
N LYS A 126 11.20 -3.65 15.15
CA LYS A 126 10.95 -2.74 16.26
C LYS A 126 11.10 -3.56 17.56
N PRO A 127 11.86 -3.11 18.57
CA PRO A 127 11.82 -3.74 19.88
C PRO A 127 10.36 -3.80 20.33
N ALA A 128 9.91 -4.98 20.74
CA ALA A 128 8.50 -5.27 20.97
C ALA A 128 7.91 -4.26 21.96
N ALA A 129 7.01 -3.39 21.49
CA ALA A 129 6.22 -2.56 22.39
C ALA A 129 5.38 -3.49 23.29
N PRO A 130 5.29 -3.22 24.60
CA PRO A 130 4.51 -4.05 25.50
C PRO A 130 3.06 -4.05 25.03
N ARG A 131 2.55 -5.24 24.67
CA ARG A 131 1.12 -5.43 24.35
C ARG A 131 0.31 -4.93 25.55
N LYS A 132 -0.40 -3.80 25.41
CA LYS A 132 -1.43 -3.41 26.37
C LYS A 132 -2.46 -4.54 26.41
N ARG A 133 -2.46 -5.29 27.52
CA ARG A 133 -3.46 -6.33 27.80
C ARG A 133 -4.82 -5.65 27.75
N ARG A 134 -5.70 -6.10 26.86
CA ARG A 134 -7.10 -5.67 26.83
C ARG A 134 -7.69 -6.01 28.21
N PRO A 135 -8.30 -5.07 28.96
CA PRO A 135 -8.92 -5.41 30.23
C PRO A 135 -10.01 -6.46 29.99
N ALA A 136 -10.02 -7.49 30.84
CA ALA A 136 -11.04 -8.52 30.83
C ALA A 136 -12.39 -7.86 31.10
N GLN A 137 -13.35 -8.06 30.20
CA GLN A 137 -14.74 -7.73 30.48
C GLN A 137 -15.26 -8.81 31.43
N THR A 138 -15.52 -8.43 32.67
CA THR A 138 -16.19 -9.29 33.66
C THR A 138 -17.70 -9.22 33.39
N PRO A 139 -18.41 -10.33 33.11
CA PRO A 139 -19.86 -10.33 33.20
C PRO A 139 -20.27 -10.46 34.68
N THR A 140 -21.10 -9.52 35.13
CA THR A 140 -21.94 -9.64 36.34
C THR A 140 -23.12 -10.55 36.05
#